data_AF-A0A535E9W5-F1
#
_entry.id   AF-A0A535E9W5-F1
#
_cell.length_a   1.000
_cell.length_b   1.000
_cell.length_c   1.000
_cell.angle_alpha   90.00
_cell.angle_beta   90.00
_cell.angle_gamma   90.00
#
_symmetry.space_group_name_H-M   'P 1'
#
loop_
_entity.id
_entity.type
_entity.pdbx_description
1 polymer ?
#
loop_
_entity_poly.entity_id
_entity_poly.type
_entity_poly.pdbx_seq_one_letter_code
_entity_poly.pdbx_strand_id
1 'polypeptide(L)' 'MTLVQTRCGTVEGIERQGVLQFRGIPFAAPPVGDLRWCPPQP' A
#
# COMPACT_ATOMS: atom_id res chain seq x y z
N MET A 1 -13.67 10.73 2.27
CA MET A 1 -12.30 10.49 2.77
C MET A 1 -12.42 9.42 3.81
N THR A 2 -11.75 8.29 3.63
CA THR A 2 -11.91 7.10 4.48
C THR A 2 -10.54 6.62 4.95
N LEU A 3 -10.33 6.55 6.26
CA LEU A 3 -9.09 6.07 6.87
C LEU A 3 -9.22 4.60 7.27
N VAL A 4 -8.25 3.77 6.90
CA VAL A 4 -8.20 2.35 7.25
C VAL A 4 -6.84 2.01 7.85
N GLN A 5 -6.83 1.30 8.98
CA GLN A 5 -5.61 0.80 9.59
C GLN A 5 -5.15 -0.49 8.92
N THR A 6 -3.88 -0.53 8.51
CA THR A 6 -3.20 -1.74 8.04
C THR A 6 -2.12 -2.13 9.04
N ARG A 7 -1.46 -3.28 8.82
CA ARG A 7 -0.32 -3.70 9.65
C ARG A 7 0.89 -2.78 9.49
N CYS A 8 0.97 -2.03 8.38
CA CYS A 8 2.10 -1.19 8.01
C CYS A 8 1.77 0.32 8.11
N GLY A 9 0.65 0.68 8.73
CA GLY A 9 0.21 2.07 8.93
C GLY A 9 -1.19 2.36 8.39
N THR A 10 -1.62 3.60 8.57
CA THR A 10 -2.94 4.07 8.12
C THR A 10 -2.89 4.47 6.66
N VAL A 11 -3.90 4.07 5.89
CA VAL A 11 -4.08 4.48 4.49
C VAL A 11 -5.37 5.27 4.32
N GLU A 12 -5.31 6.27 3.44
CA GLU A 12 -6.46 7.08 3.06
C GLU A 12 -7.00 6.63 1.71
N GLY A 13 -8.31 6.44 1.66
CA GLY A 13 -9.06 6.14 0.44
C GLY A 13 -10.07 7.23 0.09
N ILE A 14 -10.48 7.20 -1.18
CA ILE A 14 -11.55 8.04 -1.70
C ILE A 14 -12.75 7.19 -2.05
N GLU A 15 -13.94 7.75 -1.87
CA GLU A 15 -15.17 7.14 -2.39
C GLU A 15 -15.50 7.77 -3.74
N ARG A 16 -15.78 6.92 -4.73
CA ARG A 16 -16.18 7.33 -6.07
C ARG A 16 -17.25 6.36 -6.58
N GLN A 17 -18.41 6.89 -6.95
CA GLN A 17 -19.53 6.11 -7.51
C GLN A 17 -19.97 4.95 -6.58
N GLY A 18 -19.99 5.17 -5.26
CA GLY A 18 -20.34 4.16 -4.26
C GLY A 18 -19.26 3.09 -4.02
N VAL A 19 -18.05 3.27 -4.56
CA VAL A 19 -16.92 2.35 -4.37
C VAL A 19 -15.79 3.06 -3.61
N LEU A 20 -15.30 2.41 -2.55
CA LEU A 20 -14.08 2.82 -1.86
C LEU A 20 -12.85 2.40 -2.67
N GLN A 21 -12.00 3.37 -2.98
CA GLN A 21 -10.81 3.18 -3.79
C GLN A 21 -9.58 3.57 -2.99
N PHE A 22 -8.64 2.62 -2.89
CA PHE A 22 -7.32 2.81 -2.31
C PHE A 22 -6.29 2.42 -3.37
N ARG A 23 -5.37 3.33 -3.69
CA ARG A 23 -4.44 3.15 -4.82
C ARG A 23 -3.01 3.43 -4.37
N GLY A 24 -2.06 2.67 -4.93
CA GLY A 24 -0.63 2.87 -4.67
C GLY A 24 -0.17 2.49 -3.25
N ILE A 25 -0.92 1.64 -2.54
CA ILE A 25 -0.52 1.16 -1.21
C ILE A 25 0.67 0.20 -1.37
N PRO A 26 1.83 0.48 -0.75
CA PRO A 26 2.96 -0.44 -0.74
C PRO A 26 2.59 -1.74 -0.02
N PHE A 27 2.93 -2.87 -0.61
CA PHE A 27 2.75 -4.20 -0.01
C PHE A 27 4.07 -4.85 0.41
N ALA A 28 5.18 -4.26 -0.04
CA ALA A 28 6.54 -4.69 0.22
C ALA A 28 7.50 -3.50 0.10
N ALA A 29 8.67 -3.63 0.71
CA ALA A 29 9.79 -2.73 0.49
C ALA A 29 10.18 -2.67 -1.00
N PRO A 30 10.58 -1.51 -1.55
CA PRO A 30 11.01 -1.39 -2.93
C PRO A 30 12.18 -2.34 -3.26
N PRO A 31 12.09 -3.19 -4.32
CA PRO A 31 13.10 -4.19 -4.66
C PRO A 31 14.28 -3.58 -5.45
N VAL A 32 14.93 -2.58 -4.84
CA VAL A 32 16.04 -1.80 -5.43
C VAL A 32 17.33 -2.02 -4.63
N GLY A 33 18.48 -1.65 -5.22
CA GLY A 33 19.79 -1.86 -4.57
C GLY A 33 20.04 -3.33 -4.24
N ASP A 34 20.44 -3.60 -3.01
CA ASP A 34 20.71 -4.96 -2.50
C ASP A 34 19.46 -5.86 -2.45
N LEU A 35 18.27 -5.30 -2.56
CA LEU A 35 17.01 -6.05 -2.63
C LEU A 35 16.66 -6.47 -4.06
N ARG A 36 17.44 -6.06 -5.07
CA ARG A 36 17.18 -6.45 -6.46
C ARG A 36 17.35 -7.97 -6.60
N TRP A 37 16.35 -8.63 -7.16
CA TRP A 37 16.26 -10.09 -7.34
C TRP A 37 16.10 -10.89 -6.03
N CYS A 38 15.86 -10.23 -4.90
CA CYS A 38 15.56 -10.89 -3.62
C CYS A 38 14.05 -11.10 -3.43
N PRO A 39 13.63 -12.02 -2.54
CA PRO A 39 12.23 -12.13 -2.12
C PRO A 39 11.69 -10.82 -1.52
N PRO A 40 10.39 -10.52 -1.69
CA PRO A 40 9.79 -9.28 -1.16
C PRO A 40 9.91 -9.22 0.37
N GLN A 41 10.23 -8.03 0.89
CA GLN A 41 10.27 -7.74 2.32
C GLN A 41 9.05 -6.90 2.72
N PRO A 42 8.46 -7.07 3.92
CA PRO A 42 7.34 -6.25 4.39
C PRO A 42 7.64 -4.75 4.51
#